data_AF-A0A085LIL7-F1
#
_entry.id   AF-A0A085LIL7-F1
#
_cell.length_a   1.000
_cell.length_b   1.000
_cell.length_c   1.000
_cell.angle_alpha   90.00
_cell.angle_beta   90.00
_cell.angle_gamma   90.00
#
_symmetry.space_group_name_H-M   'P 1'
#
loop_
_entity.id
_entity.type
_entity.pdbx_description
1 polymer ?
#
loop_
_entity_poly.entity_id
_entity_poly.type
_entity_poly.pdbx_seq_one_letter_code
_entity_poly.pdbx_strand_id
1 'polypeptide(L)' 'IEACLSDPCKNGASCLDNKNGSYACACAANYTGMQCEFGSLKLTLEQDGFKARVSSHIETPSKIFDYLLIAIN' A
#
# COMPACT_ATOMS: atom_id res chain seq x y z
N ILE A 1 -15.65 12.37 -18.97
CA ILE A 1 -14.23 11.98 -18.80
C ILE A 1 -14.23 10.69 -18.00
N GLU A 2 -13.54 9.66 -18.47
CA GLU A 2 -13.37 8.43 -17.70
C GLU A 2 -12.04 8.55 -16.97
N ALA A 3 -12.11 8.93 -15.70
CA ALA A 3 -10.95 9.25 -14.89
C ALA A 3 -10.08 8.02 -14.62
N CYS A 4 -10.65 6.82 -14.72
CA CYS A 4 -9.92 5.58 -14.59
C CYS A 4 -9.05 5.20 -15.80
N LEU A 5 -9.22 5.81 -16.97
CA LEU A 5 -8.41 5.49 -18.17
C LEU A 5 -6.91 5.77 -18.00
N SER A 6 -6.55 6.66 -17.07
CA SER A 6 -5.14 6.97 -16.77
C SER A 6 -4.49 6.00 -15.78
N ASP A 7 -5.19 4.92 -15.39
CA ASP A 7 -4.77 3.94 -14.38
C ASP A 7 -4.19 4.59 -13.10
N PRO A 8 -4.97 5.47 -12.42
CA PRO A 8 -4.46 6.24 -11.30
C PRO A 8 -4.18 5.39 -10.05
N CYS A 9 -4.92 4.30 -9.86
CA CYS A 9 -4.83 3.45 -8.68
C CYS A 9 -3.62 2.50 -8.74
N LYS A 10 -2.90 2.36 -7.62
CA LYS A 10 -1.66 1.58 -7.49
C LYS A 10 -1.90 0.28 -6.73
N ASN A 11 -0.88 -0.58 -6.72
CA ASN A 11 -0.80 -1.77 -5.87
C ASN A 11 -2.00 -2.74 -5.98
N GLY A 12 -2.50 -2.94 -7.20
CA GLY A 12 -3.61 -3.86 -7.47
C GLY A 12 -4.98 -3.36 -7.01
N ALA A 13 -5.11 -2.06 -6.69
CA ALA A 13 -6.39 -1.44 -6.39
C ALA A 13 -7.30 -1.36 -7.61
N SER A 14 -8.61 -1.47 -7.39
CA SER A 14 -9.61 -1.28 -8.44
C SER A 14 -9.98 0.20 -8.58
N CYS A 15 -10.03 0.70 -9.80
CA CYS A 15 -10.47 2.07 -10.08
C CYS A 15 -11.98 2.11 -10.33
N LEU A 16 -12.65 3.10 -9.74
CA LEU A 16 -14.08 3.35 -9.90
C LEU A 16 -14.30 4.76 -10.43
N ASP A 17 -14.94 4.89 -11.59
CA ASP A 17 -15.35 6.19 -12.14
C ASP A 17 -16.54 6.77 -11.37
N ASN A 18 -16.46 8.05 -11.05
CA ASN A 18 -17.56 8.81 -10.45
C ASN A 18 -18.30 9.64 -11.50
N LYS A 19 -19.59 9.87 -11.27
CA LYS A 19 -20.49 10.59 -12.20
C LYS A 19 -20.06 12.02 -12.51
N ASN A 20 -19.24 12.63 -11.66
CA ASN A 20 -18.71 13.99 -11.83
C ASN A 20 -17.37 14.02 -12.61
N GLY A 21 -16.90 12.88 -13.13
CA GLY A 21 -15.62 12.80 -13.83
C GLY A 21 -14.41 12.71 -12.90
N SER A 22 -14.62 12.46 -11.60
CA SER A 22 -13.55 12.03 -10.69
C SER A 22 -13.44 10.50 -10.63
N TYR A 23 -12.43 10.00 -9.92
CA TYR A 23 -12.27 8.58 -9.64
C TYR A 23 -12.19 8.34 -8.14
N ALA A 24 -12.41 7.09 -7.74
CA ALA A 24 -12.07 6.58 -6.42
C ALA A 24 -11.31 5.25 -6.57
N CYS A 25 -10.32 5.04 -5.71
CA CYS A 25 -9.58 3.78 -5.66
C CYS A 25 -10.10 2.89 -4.53
N ALA A 26 -10.58 1.70 -4.88
CA ALA A 26 -10.83 0.64 -3.92
C ALA A 26 -9.52 -0.11 -3.64
N CYS A 27 -8.84 0.27 -2.56
CA CYS A 27 -7.54 -0.30 -2.22
C CYS A 27 -7.62 -1.78 -1.90
N ALA A 28 -6.62 -2.53 -2.37
CA ALA A 28 -6.39 -3.89 -1.92
C ALA A 28 -6.10 -3.92 -0.42
N ALA A 29 -6.28 -5.09 0.19
CA ALA A 29 -6.00 -5.27 1.61
C ALA A 29 -4.57 -4.80 1.93
N ASN A 30 -4.45 -3.99 2.98
CA ASN A 30 -3.19 -3.46 3.49
C ASN A 30 -2.50 -2.39 2.61
N TYR A 31 -3.26 -1.68 1.78
CA TYR A 31 -2.84 -0.44 1.15
C TYR A 31 -3.80 0.70 1.51
N THR A 32 -3.31 1.93 1.43
CA THR A 32 -4.05 3.17 1.75
C THR A 32 -3.48 4.35 0.94
N GLY A 33 -4.11 5.52 1.05
CA GLY A 33 -3.83 6.69 0.23
C GLY A 33 -4.89 6.88 -0.86
N MET A 34 -4.90 8.06 -1.48
CA MET A 34 -5.89 8.39 -2.52
C MET A 34 -5.75 7.48 -3.74
N GLN A 35 -4.52 7.06 -4.04
CA GLN A 35 -4.17 6.16 -5.14
C GLN A 35 -3.72 4.79 -4.62
N CYS A 36 -3.93 4.48 -3.35
CA CYS A 36 -3.47 3.25 -2.70
C CYS A 36 -1.95 3.06 -2.76
N GLU A 37 -1.20 4.17 -2.74
CA GLU A 37 0.25 4.24 -2.89
C GLU A 37 1.03 3.85 -1.64
N PHE A 38 0.39 3.85 -0.46
CA PHE A 38 1.03 3.55 0.81
C PHE A 38 0.64 2.16 1.33
N GLY A 39 1.62 1.37 1.77
CA GLY A 39 1.34 0.17 2.54
C GLY A 39 0.76 0.53 3.90
N SER A 40 -0.31 -0.15 4.33
CA SER A 40 -0.85 -0.01 5.68
C SER A 40 -0.41 -1.17 6.57
N LEU A 41 -0.04 -0.81 7.81
CA LEU A 41 0.33 -1.79 8.82
C LEU A 41 -0.95 -2.40 9.38
N LYS A 42 -1.14 -3.70 9.18
CA LYS A 42 -2.23 -4.40 9.87
C LYS A 42 -1.73 -4.91 11.20
N LEU A 43 -2.41 -4.44 12.22
CA LEU A 43 -2.15 -4.71 13.60
C LEU A 43 -3.23 -5.66 14.10
N THR A 44 -2.86 -6.90 14.34
CA THR A 44 -3.80 -7.93 14.79
C THR A 44 -3.52 -8.24 16.25
N LEU A 45 -4.56 -8.15 17.07
CA LEU A 45 -4.51 -8.62 18.46
C LEU A 45 -4.71 -10.13 18.42
N GLU A 46 -3.65 -10.87 18.74
CA GLU A 46 -3.71 -12.31 18.99
C GLU A 46 -3.44 -12.55 20.47
N GLN A 47 -3.91 -13.67 21.04
CA GLN A 47 -3.90 -13.93 22.49
C GLN A 47 -2.49 -13.92 23.13
N ASP A 48 -1.44 -13.92 22.30
CA ASP A 48 -0.03 -13.85 22.69
C ASP A 48 0.61 -12.46 22.44
N GLY A 49 -0.18 -11.44 22.10
CA GLY A 49 0.26 -10.06 21.88
C GLY A 49 -0.09 -9.48 20.51
N PHE A 50 0.61 -8.42 20.14
CA PHE A 50 0.33 -7.66 18.93
C PHE A 50 1.19 -8.14 17.76
N LYS A 51 0.59 -8.75 16.75
CA LYS A 51 1.28 -9.07 15.50
C LYS A 51 1.14 -7.89 14.54
N ALA A 52 2.28 -7.28 14.22
CA ALA A 52 2.39 -6.27 13.19
C ALA A 52 2.79 -6.95 11.88
N ARG A 53 1.91 -6.89 10.86
CA ARG A 53 2.22 -7.38 9.51
C ARG A 53 2.21 -6.23 8.53
N VAL A 54 3.38 -5.90 7.98
CA VAL A 54 3.52 -5.06 6.80
C VAL A 54 3.19 -5.94 5.59
N SER A 55 2.29 -5.49 4.73
CA SER A 55 1.88 -6.25 3.54
C SER A 55 2.25 -5.58 2.23
N SER A 56 2.94 -4.42 2.26
CA SER A 56 3.61 -3.95 1.06
C SER A 56 4.68 -4.96 0.71
N HIS A 57 4.67 -5.43 -0.54
CA HIS A 57 5.80 -6.06 -1.18
C HIS A 57 7.04 -5.23 -0.79
N ILE A 58 7.89 -5.77 0.07
CA ILE A 58 9.28 -5.35 0.04
C ILE A 58 9.70 -5.82 -1.36
N GLU A 59 9.93 -4.89 -2.28
CA GLU A 59 10.73 -5.18 -3.46
C GLU A 59 12.08 -5.62 -2.93
N THR A 60 12.21 -6.94 -2.74
CA THR A 60 13.40 -7.69 -2.38
C THR A 60 13.96 -7.51 -0.94
N PRO A 61 14.56 -8.54 -0.35
CA PRO A 61 15.37 -8.44 0.88
C PRO A 61 16.60 -7.50 0.77
N SER A 62 16.75 -6.74 -0.32
CA SER A 62 17.91 -5.90 -0.62
C SER A 62 17.91 -4.56 0.15
N LYS A 63 16.75 -3.97 0.48
CA LYS A 63 16.68 -2.64 1.12
C LYS A 63 16.86 -2.68 2.65
N ILE A 64 16.64 -3.83 3.28
CA ILE A 64 16.94 -4.04 4.70
C ILE A 64 18.46 -4.09 4.94
N PHE A 65 19.22 -4.62 3.98
CA PHE A 65 20.69 -4.62 4.04
C PHE A 65 21.29 -3.22 3.90
N ASP A 66 20.73 -2.36 3.03
CA ASP A 66 21.21 -0.98 2.88
C ASP A 66 21.03 -0.15 4.16
N TYR A 67 19.91 -0.32 4.87
CA TYR A 67 19.66 0.37 6.15
C TYR A 67 20.58 -0.11 7.28
N LEU A 68 20.89 -1.42 7.30
CA LEU A 68 21.84 -1.99 8.25
C LEU A 68 23.28 -1.49 8.01
N LEU A 69 23.65 -1.25 6.75
CA LEU A 69 24.96 -0.68 6.37
C LEU A 69 25.09 0.80 6.75
N ILE A 70 24.00 1.57 6.72
CA ILE A 70 24.01 2.99 7.15
C ILE A 70 24.15 3.12 8.68
N ALA A 71 23.74 2.11 9.44
CA ALA A 71 23.76 2.11 10.92
C ALA A 71 25.09 1.63 11.55
N ILE A 72 26.12 1.27 10.76
CA ILE A 72 27.45 0.86 11.24
C ILE A 72 28.48 1.98 11.02
N ASN A 73 28.17 3.22 11.44
CA ASN A 73 29.18 4.27 11.62
C ASN A 73 29.12 4.83 13.03
#